data_AF-A0A3S4HM36-F1
#
_entry.id   AF-A0A3S4HM36-F1
#
_cell.length_a   1.000
_cell.length_b   1.000
_cell.length_c   1.000
_cell.angle_alpha   90.00
_cell.angle_beta   90.00
_cell.angle_gamma   90.00
#
_symmetry.space_group_name_H-M   'P 1'
#
loop_
_entity.id
_entity.type
_entity.pdbx_description
1 polymer ?
#
loop_
_entity_poly.entity_id
_entity_poly.type
_entity_poly.pdbx_seq_one_letter_code
_entity_poly.pdbx_strand_id
1 'polypeptide(L)'
;MKGSYYRLMQGDAPPDGELKLARNFSNLFETPVLFHVFGAIVIAKNLAAPLPLALAWGYVALRAVHTAIHLSYNHPIHRFLAFLASNILLLAMWGWLAVVL
;
A
#
# COMPACT_ATOMS: atom_id res chain seq x y z
N MET A 1 7.08 -19.70 -24.44
CA MET A 1 7.57 -18.47 -23.78
C MET A 1 9.03 -18.27 -24.13
N LYS A 2 9.40 -17.19 -24.83
CA LYS A 2 10.80 -16.94 -25.25
C LYS A 2 11.50 -16.13 -24.15
N GLY A 3 12.50 -16.72 -23.50
CA GLY A 3 13.29 -16.09 -22.42
C GLY A 3 14.08 -14.83 -22.80
N SER A 4 13.99 -14.38 -24.05
CA SER A 4 14.64 -13.14 -24.53
C SER A 4 14.02 -11.87 -23.94
N TYR A 5 12.75 -11.90 -23.53
CA TYR A 5 12.05 -10.72 -22.99
C TYR A 5 12.69 -10.19 -21.69
N TYR A 6 13.10 -11.11 -20.80
CA TYR A 6 13.69 -10.76 -19.50
C TYR A 6 15.11 -10.22 -19.58
N ARG A 7 15.77 -10.28 -20.76
CA ARG A 7 17.19 -9.90 -20.88
C ARG A 7 17.41 -8.43 -21.23
N LEU A 8 16.44 -7.77 -21.85
CA LEU A 8 16.61 -6.40 -22.36
C LEU A 8 15.47 -5.44 -22.01
N MET A 9 14.34 -5.91 -21.43
CA MET A 9 13.11 -5.09 -21.30
C MET A 9 12.74 -4.34 -22.60
N GLN A 10 13.21 -4.85 -23.75
CA GLN A 10 13.06 -4.30 -25.08
C GLN A 10 12.74 -5.50 -25.98
N GLY A 11 11.45 -5.73 -26.13
CA GLY A 11 10.84 -6.76 -26.97
C GLY A 11 9.33 -6.56 -26.90
N ASP A 12 8.60 -7.02 -27.92
CA ASP A 12 7.15 -6.82 -28.05
C ASP A 12 6.40 -7.00 -26.73
N ALA A 13 5.46 -6.09 -26.47
CA ALA A 13 4.72 -6.01 -25.22
C ALA A 13 4.24 -7.40 -24.76
N PRO A 14 4.48 -7.79 -23.49
CA PRO A 14 4.06 -9.07 -22.97
C PRO A 14 2.57 -9.33 -23.21
N PRO A 15 2.15 -10.60 -23.30
CA PRO A 15 0.73 -10.96 -23.24
C PRO A 15 0.08 -10.24 -22.03
N ASP A 16 -1.11 -9.67 -22.21
CA ASP A 16 -1.77 -8.74 -21.26
C ASP A 16 -1.77 -9.22 -19.78
N GLY A 17 -1.67 -10.52 -19.54
CA GLY A 17 -1.56 -11.11 -18.20
C GLY A 17 -0.28 -10.75 -17.44
N GLU A 18 0.88 -10.69 -18.10
CA GLU A 18 2.16 -10.41 -17.45
C GLU A 18 2.30 -8.93 -17.05
N LEU A 19 1.81 -8.02 -17.91
CA LEU A 19 1.73 -6.58 -17.60
C LEU A 19 0.75 -6.29 -16.45
N LYS A 20 -0.37 -7.00 -16.39
CA LYS A 20 -1.33 -6.91 -15.27
C LYS A 20 -0.72 -7.41 -13.96
N LEU A 21 0.06 -8.50 -14.00
CA LEU A 21 0.73 -9.04 -12.83
C LEU A 21 1.77 -8.06 -12.27
N ALA A 22 2.62 -7.49 -13.15
CA ALA A 22 3.63 -6.51 -12.77
C ALA A 22 3.00 -5.25 -12.15
N ARG A 23 1.93 -4.71 -12.76
CA ARG A 23 1.19 -3.55 -12.23
C ARG A 23 0.51 -3.85 -10.89
N ASN A 24 -0.08 -5.03 -10.73
CA ASN A 24 -0.69 -5.45 -9.46
C ASN A 24 0.39 -5.57 -8.37
N PHE A 25 1.52 -6.19 -8.69
CA PHE A 25 2.65 -6.32 -7.77
C PHE A 25 3.15 -4.93 -7.31
N SER A 26 3.42 -3.99 -8.22
CA SER A 26 3.78 -2.61 -7.85
C SER A 26 2.75 -1.96 -6.93
N ASN A 27 1.47 -2.03 -7.28
CA ASN A 27 0.39 -1.45 -6.46
C ASN A 27 0.30 -2.11 -5.06
N LEU A 28 0.66 -3.39 -4.94
CA LEU A 28 0.71 -4.12 -3.68
C LEU A 28 1.86 -3.66 -2.77
N PHE A 29 2.96 -3.17 -3.34
CA PHE A 29 4.12 -2.67 -2.58
C PHE A 29 4.08 -1.17 -2.33
N GLU A 30 3.44 -0.36 -3.17
CA GLU A 30 3.41 1.10 -3.00
C GLU A 30 2.78 1.51 -1.67
N THR A 31 1.65 0.91 -1.32
CA THR A 31 0.90 1.35 -0.12
C THR A 31 1.47 0.84 1.21
N PRO A 32 1.94 -0.41 1.37
CA PRO A 32 2.54 -0.86 2.62
C PRO A 32 3.95 -0.31 2.85
N VAL A 33 4.75 -0.09 1.80
CA VAL A 33 6.12 0.43 1.96
C VAL A 33 6.10 1.83 2.54
N LEU A 34 5.19 2.70 2.07
CA LEU A 34 5.03 4.06 2.61
C LEU A 34 4.69 4.09 4.11
N PHE A 35 3.93 3.12 4.62
CA PHE A 35 3.63 3.00 6.04
C PHE A 35 4.88 2.67 6.86
N HIS A 36 5.70 1.71 6.39
CA HIS A 36 6.93 1.33 7.08
C HIS A 36 7.97 2.45 7.06
N VAL A 37 8.10 3.16 5.94
CA VAL A 37 8.98 4.33 5.81
C VAL A 37 8.56 5.45 6.77
N PHE A 38 7.27 5.75 6.86
CA PHE A 38 6.74 6.71 7.84
C PHE A 38 7.15 6.31 9.26
N GLY A 39 6.94 5.05 9.65
CA GLY A 39 7.31 4.54 10.97
C GLY A 39 8.80 4.70 11.25
N ALA A 40 9.66 4.38 10.28
CA ALA A 40 11.11 4.55 10.40
C ALA A 40 11.50 6.03 10.61
N ILE A 41 10.88 6.97 9.90
CA ILE A 41 11.15 8.41 10.06
C ILE A 41 10.72 8.91 11.44
N VAL A 42 9.52 8.52 11.90
CA VAL A 42 9.00 8.92 13.22
C VAL A 42 9.92 8.42 14.34
N ILE A 43 10.41 7.19 14.25
CA ILE A 43 11.37 6.63 15.22
C ILE A 43 12.71 7.37 15.13
N ALA A 44 13.25 7.58 13.94
CA ALA A 44 14.55 8.22 13.74
C ALA A 44 14.58 9.69 14.21
N LYS A 45 13.48 10.44 14.00
CA LYS A 45 13.35 11.83 14.47
C LYS A 45 12.82 11.96 15.91
N ASN A 46 12.55 10.84 16.59
CA ASN A 46 11.97 10.82 17.94
C ASN A 46 10.65 11.62 18.05
N LEU A 47 9.82 11.54 16.99
CA LEU A 47 8.53 12.25 16.87
C LEU A 47 7.36 11.40 17.38
N ALA A 48 7.61 10.52 18.35
CA ALA A 48 6.60 9.63 18.89
C ALA A 48 5.53 10.44 19.65
N ALA A 49 4.34 10.54 19.07
CA ALA A 49 3.21 11.26 19.64
C ALA A 49 1.93 10.38 19.60
N PRO A 50 0.91 10.69 20.44
CA PRO A 50 -0.32 9.91 20.50
C PRO A 50 -1.10 9.91 19.17
N LEU A 51 -1.05 11.04 18.43
CA LEU A 51 -1.76 11.24 17.17
C LEU A 51 -1.26 10.33 16.03
N PRO A 52 0.03 10.34 15.64
CA PRO A 52 0.54 9.44 14.59
C PRO A 52 0.43 7.96 14.97
N LEU A 53 0.50 7.64 16.27
CA LEU A 53 0.30 6.28 16.78
C LEU A 53 -1.15 5.80 16.60
N ALA A 54 -2.14 6.65 16.91
CA ALA A 54 -3.55 6.33 16.71
C ALA A 54 -3.88 6.13 15.21
N LEU A 55 -3.34 6.99 14.34
CA LEU A 55 -3.48 6.85 12.89
C LEU A 55 -2.85 5.55 12.37
N ALA A 56 -1.67 5.19 12.88
CA ALA A 56 -0.98 3.96 12.52
C ALA A 56 -1.79 2.71 12.88
N TRP A 57 -2.35 2.66 14.10
CA TRP A 57 -3.23 1.56 14.51
C TRP A 57 -4.53 1.52 13.70
N GLY A 58 -5.10 2.67 13.36
CA GLY A 58 -6.26 2.77 12.46
C GLY A 58 -5.98 2.16 11.08
N TYR A 59 -4.79 2.43 10.52
CA TYR A 59 -4.35 1.85 9.25
C TYR A 59 -4.24 0.32 9.31
N VAL A 60 -3.63 -0.22 10.38
CA VAL A 60 -3.50 -1.68 10.61
C VAL A 60 -4.88 -2.34 10.75
N ALA A 61 -5.79 -1.74 11.53
CA ALA A 61 -7.14 -2.26 11.70
C ALA A 61 -7.92 -2.32 10.37
N LEU A 62 -7.83 -1.26 9.55
CA LEU A 62 -8.45 -1.23 8.22
C LEU A 62 -7.87 -2.29 7.27
N ARG A 63 -6.58 -2.59 7.36
CA ARG A 63 -5.95 -3.69 6.60
C ARG A 63 -6.45 -5.07 7.06
N ALA A 64 -6.65 -5.26 8.37
CA ALA A 64 -7.26 -6.47 8.90
C ALA A 64 -8.71 -6.63 8.42
N VAL A 65 -9.51 -5.55 8.46
CA VAL A 65 -10.89 -5.54 7.94
C VAL A 65 -10.93 -5.81 6.44
N HIS A 66 -10.04 -5.21 5.64
CA HIS A 66 -9.94 -5.50 4.21
C HIS A 66 -9.70 -6.99 3.95
N THR A 67 -8.81 -7.60 4.73
CA THR A 67 -8.50 -9.04 4.64
C THR A 67 -9.71 -9.89 5.06
N ALA A 68 -10.41 -9.51 6.13
CA ALA A 68 -11.60 -10.21 6.61
C ALA A 68 -12.77 -10.15 5.60
N ILE A 69 -13.00 -8.99 4.97
CA ILE A 69 -14.01 -8.82 3.91
C ILE A 69 -13.67 -9.68 2.69
N HIS A 70 -12.38 -9.77 2.35
CA HIS A 70 -11.94 -10.60 1.24
C HIS A 70 -12.18 -12.09 1.51
N LEU A 71 -12.02 -12.52 2.78
CA LEU A 71 -12.22 -13.91 3.19
C LEU A 71 -13.69 -14.29 3.40
N SER A 72 -14.57 -13.34 3.75
CA SER A 72 -15.97 -13.64 4.11
C SER A 72 -16.93 -13.68 2.93
N TYR A 73 -17.19 -12.53 2.29
CA TYR A 73 -18.32 -12.39 1.36
C TYR A 73 -17.92 -11.81 -0.01
N ASN A 74 -16.61 -11.58 -0.23
CA ASN A 74 -16.00 -11.20 -1.51
C ASN A 74 -16.76 -10.12 -2.31
N HIS A 75 -17.32 -9.11 -1.64
CA HIS A 75 -18.02 -8.03 -2.34
C HIS A 75 -17.01 -6.96 -2.82
N PRO A 76 -16.86 -6.73 -4.14
CA PRO A 76 -15.76 -5.91 -4.68
C PRO A 76 -15.76 -4.46 -4.19
N ILE A 77 -16.95 -3.87 -4.00
CA ILE A 77 -17.10 -2.46 -3.59
C ILE A 77 -16.57 -2.26 -2.16
N HIS A 78 -16.89 -3.17 -1.23
CA HIS A 78 -16.43 -3.06 0.16
C HIS A 78 -14.92 -3.26 0.28
N ARG A 79 -14.37 -4.17 -0.53
CA ARG A 79 -12.91 -4.33 -0.67
C ARG A 79 -12.25 -3.04 -1.14
N PHE A 80 -12.83 -2.38 -2.16
CA PHE A 80 -12.32 -1.10 -2.67
C PHE A 80 -12.42 0.02 -1.63
N LEU A 81 -13.53 0.13 -0.90
CA LEU A 81 -13.71 1.13 0.15
C LEU A 81 -12.71 0.95 1.30
N ALA A 82 -12.47 -0.28 1.75
CA ALA A 82 -11.47 -0.55 2.80
C ALA A 82 -10.04 -0.22 2.32
N PHE A 83 -9.73 -0.49 1.05
CA PHE A 83 -8.47 -0.07 0.45
C PHE A 83 -8.34 1.47 0.40
N LEU A 84 -9.39 2.16 -0.06
CA LEU A 84 -9.41 3.61 -0.15
C LEU A 84 -9.28 4.28 1.23
N ALA A 85 -10.03 3.80 2.22
CA ALA A 85 -9.96 4.30 3.59
C ALA A 85 -8.56 4.10 4.20
N SER A 86 -7.90 2.96 3.95
CA SER A 86 -6.51 2.76 4.37
C SER A 86 -5.54 3.73 3.68
N ASN A 87 -5.76 4.07 2.40
CA ASN A 87 -4.95 5.07 1.69
C ASN A 87 -5.15 6.49 2.23
N ILE A 88 -6.38 6.85 2.59
CA ILE A 88 -6.67 8.17 3.19
C ILE A 88 -5.92 8.32 4.53
N LEU A 89 -5.92 7.28 5.38
CA LEU A 89 -5.14 7.28 6.61
C LEU A 89 -3.63 7.41 6.35
N LEU A 90 -3.12 6.68 5.36
CA LEU A 90 -1.71 6.78 4.97
C LEU A 90 -1.36 8.21 4.52
N LEU A 91 -2.20 8.83 3.67
CA LEU A 91 -2.04 10.22 3.27
C LEU A 91 -2.10 11.18 4.45
N ALA A 92 -3.01 10.96 5.41
CA ALA A 92 -3.09 11.78 6.62
C ALA A 92 -1.83 11.66 7.50
N MET A 93 -1.28 10.46 7.64
CA MET A 93 -0.01 10.22 8.35
C MET A 93 1.14 10.98 7.69
N TRP A 94 1.27 10.88 6.37
CA TRP A 94 2.30 11.61 5.61
C TRP A 94 2.08 13.13 5.64
N GLY A 95 0.84 13.60 5.59
CA GLY A 95 0.50 15.02 5.74
C GLY A 95 0.89 15.56 7.12
N TRP A 96 0.60 14.82 8.18
CA TRP A 96 1.07 15.16 9.53
C TRP A 96 2.58 15.19 9.61
N LEU A 97 3.26 14.19 9.04
CA LEU A 97 4.72 14.14 8.99
C LEU A 97 5.29 15.37 8.29
N ALA A 98 4.74 15.76 7.14
CA ALA A 98 5.20 16.93 6.37
C ALA A 98 5.01 18.26 7.11
N VAL A 99 3.99 18.37 7.98
CA VAL A 99 3.77 19.56 8.81
C VAL A 99 4.74 19.63 9.99
N VAL A 100 5.12 18.48 10.54
CA VAL A 100 5.99 18.38 11.72
C VAL A 100 7.49 18.42 11.37
N LEU A 101 7.85 18.03 10.14
CA LEU A 101 9.24 17.86 9.70
C LEU A 101 10.01 19.17 9.58
#